data_AF-A0AAV2YPI3-F1
#
_entry.id   AF-A0AAV2YPI3-F1
#
_cell.length_a   1.000
_cell.length_b   1.000
_cell.length_c   1.000
_cell.angle_alpha   90.00
_cell.angle_beta   90.00
_cell.angle_gamma   90.00
#
_symmetry.space_group_name_H-M   'P 1'
#
loop_
_entity.id
_entity.type
_entity.pdbx_description
1 polymer ?
#
loop_
_entity_poly.entity_id
_entity_poly.type
_entity_poly.pdbx_seq_one_letter_code
_entity_poly.pdbx_strand_id
1 'polypeptide(L)'
;MVFPLCPVQDIEDITTRHISDSDILERYLLLQGSIGEQKSYIHAIYAPTRSQDRPSFFDQLPRYLDENAWHISMGDFNLTLHAGLDQQNAFQRASLQGRAQLLDWMHEFEFVDSWRLHHPEI
;
A
#
# COMPACT_ATOMS: atom_id res chain seq x y z
N MET A 1 -28.72 10.63 15.14
CA MET A 1 -28.68 10.82 13.68
C MET A 1 -27.22 10.71 13.29
N VAL A 2 -26.79 9.57 12.73
CA VAL A 2 -25.40 9.37 12.31
C VAL A 2 -25.37 9.62 10.81
N PHE A 3 -24.81 10.75 10.39
CA PHE A 3 -24.47 10.92 8.98
C PHE A 3 -23.22 10.07 8.73
N PRO A 4 -23.21 9.12 7.78
CA PRO A 4 -21.97 8.51 7.35
C PRO A 4 -21.27 9.53 6.46
N LEU A 5 -20.65 10.53 7.07
CA LEU A 5 -19.69 11.37 6.37
C LEU A 5 -18.43 10.52 6.28
N CYS A 6 -18.13 10.03 5.08
CA CYS A 6 -16.80 9.51 4.79
C CYS A 6 -15.79 10.55 5.29
N PRO A 7 -14.82 10.20 6.15
CA PRO A 7 -13.87 11.19 6.67
C PRO A 7 -12.99 11.78 5.57
N VAL A 8 -12.87 11.09 4.45
CA VAL A 8 -12.15 11.52 3.25
C VAL A 8 -13.10 12.32 2.36
N GLN A 9 -12.74 13.57 2.08
CA GLN A 9 -13.46 14.50 1.23
C GLN A 9 -12.67 14.79 -0.06
N ASP A 10 -13.33 15.42 -1.03
CA ASP A 10 -12.73 15.89 -2.29
C ASP A 10 -11.90 14.83 -3.04
N ILE A 11 -12.39 13.59 -3.05
CA ILE A 11 -11.68 12.45 -3.65
C ILE A 11 -11.56 12.62 -5.16
N GLU A 12 -10.33 12.48 -5.66
CA GLU A 12 -9.97 12.44 -7.06
C GLU A 12 -9.07 11.23 -7.34
N ASP A 13 -9.35 10.48 -8.41
CA ASP A 13 -8.42 9.50 -8.95
C ASP A 13 -7.32 10.22 -9.75
N ILE A 14 -6.09 10.08 -9.27
CA ILE A 14 -4.90 10.71 -9.86
C ILE A 14 -3.93 9.67 -10.43
N THR A 15 -4.30 8.40 -10.48
CA THR A 15 -3.40 7.28 -10.81
C THR A 15 -2.67 7.51 -12.13
N THR A 16 -3.39 7.91 -13.17
CA THR A 16 -2.85 8.13 -14.52
C THR A 16 -1.91 9.34 -14.64
N ARG A 17 -1.86 10.21 -13.61
CA ARG A 17 -0.87 11.30 -13.52
C ARG A 17 0.51 10.79 -13.08
N HIS A 18 0.54 9.63 -12.43
CA HIS A 18 1.76 9.07 -11.83
C HIS A 18 2.20 7.75 -12.48
N ILE A 19 1.26 7.00 -13.06
CA ILE A 19 1.51 5.69 -13.67
C ILE A 19 0.98 5.68 -15.10
N SER A 20 1.81 5.25 -16.04
CA SER A 20 1.44 5.03 -17.43
C SER A 20 1.44 3.55 -17.84
N ASP A 21 2.02 2.67 -17.03
CA ASP A 21 2.10 1.23 -17.30
C ASP A 21 0.73 0.56 -17.04
N SER A 22 0.19 -0.10 -18.06
CA SER A 22 -1.13 -0.74 -18.00
C SER A 22 -1.20 -1.87 -16.98
N ASP A 23 -0.13 -2.64 -16.81
CA ASP A 23 -0.10 -3.78 -15.90
C ASP A 23 -0.16 -3.31 -14.44
N ILE A 24 0.40 -2.11 -14.17
CA ILE A 24 0.31 -1.45 -12.87
C ILE A 24 -1.09 -0.83 -12.68
N LEU A 25 -1.63 -0.16 -13.71
CA LEU A 25 -2.95 0.49 -13.64
C LEU A 25 -4.10 -0.50 -13.34
N GLU A 26 -3.99 -1.76 -13.75
CA GLU A 26 -4.99 -2.80 -13.42
C GLU A 26 -4.95 -3.23 -11.94
N ARG A 27 -3.90 -2.84 -11.20
CA ARG A 27 -3.55 -3.38 -9.88
C ARG A 27 -3.30 -2.31 -8.83
N TYR A 28 -3.32 -1.04 -9.22
CA TYR A 28 -2.98 0.06 -8.36
C TYR A 28 -3.90 1.24 -8.64
N LEU A 29 -4.47 1.80 -7.57
CA LEU A 29 -5.29 3.00 -7.59
C LEU A 29 -4.72 3.98 -6.58
N LEU A 30 -4.41 5.19 -7.04
CA LEU A 30 -3.97 6.31 -6.22
C LEU A 30 -5.06 7.38 -6.20
N LEU A 31 -5.69 7.51 -5.04
CA LEU A 31 -6.68 8.55 -4.79
C LEU A 31 -6.04 9.68 -4.00
N GLN A 32 -6.38 10.91 -4.37
CA GLN A 32 -6.06 12.12 -3.60
C GLN A 32 -7.35 12.65 -2.98
N GLY A 33 -7.28 13.13 -1.75
CA GLY A 33 -8.39 13.83 -1.09
C GLY A 33 -7.92 14.61 0.14
N SER A 34 -8.84 14.86 1.06
CA SER A 34 -8.58 15.57 2.32
C SER A 34 -9.22 14.82 3.50
N ILE A 35 -8.53 14.80 4.64
CA ILE A 35 -9.07 14.36 5.94
C ILE A 35 -8.98 15.56 6.88
N GLY A 36 -10.11 16.19 7.17
CA GLY A 36 -10.09 17.51 7.81
C GLY A 36 -9.42 18.54 6.91
N GLU A 37 -8.43 19.27 7.43
CA GLU A 37 -7.63 20.22 6.65
C GLU A 37 -6.39 19.58 5.99
N GLN A 38 -6.16 18.29 6.23
CA GLN A 38 -4.94 17.60 5.83
C GLN A 38 -5.12 16.92 4.47
N LYS A 39 -4.26 17.30 3.51
CA LYS A 39 -4.16 16.58 2.23
C LYS A 39 -3.78 15.13 2.49
N SER A 40 -4.47 14.21 1.82
CA SER A 40 -4.32 12.77 2.02
C SER A 40 -4.24 12.00 0.70
N TYR A 41 -3.45 10.93 0.68
CA TYR A 41 -3.34 9.99 -0.42
C TYR A 41 -3.74 8.59 0.04
N ILE A 42 -4.54 7.90 -0.77
CA ILE A 42 -4.94 6.51 -0.54
C ILE A 42 -4.37 5.66 -1.67
N HIS A 43 -3.51 4.74 -1.30
CA HIS A 43 -2.87 3.76 -2.17
C HIS A 43 -3.64 2.44 -2.03
N ALA A 44 -4.49 2.11 -3.01
CA ALA A 44 -5.18 0.83 -3.06
C ALA A 44 -4.42 -0.13 -3.98
N ILE A 45 -3.92 -1.24 -3.42
CA ILE A 45 -3.01 -2.16 -4.09
C ILE A 45 -3.63 -3.56 -4.22
N TYR A 46 -3.52 -4.15 -5.41
CA TYR A 46 -3.76 -5.57 -5.67
C TYR A 46 -2.54 -6.19 -6.34
N ALA A 47 -1.54 -6.51 -5.53
CA ALA A 47 -0.24 -6.97 -6.01
C ALA A 47 -0.35 -8.33 -6.75
N PRO A 48 0.58 -8.64 -7.67
CA PRO A 48 0.55 -9.90 -8.41
C PRO A 48 0.55 -11.14 -7.51
N THR A 49 -0.28 -12.13 -7.84
CA THR A 49 -0.32 -13.43 -7.14
C THR A 49 0.90 -14.29 -7.45
N ARG A 50 1.52 -14.08 -8.61
CA ARG A 50 2.77 -14.75 -8.99
C ARG A 50 3.94 -14.13 -8.25
N SER A 51 4.55 -14.92 -7.39
CA SER A 51 5.53 -14.44 -6.42
C SER A 51 6.71 -13.66 -7.03
N GLN A 52 7.13 -14.06 -8.23
CA GLN A 52 8.25 -13.50 -8.99
C GLN A 52 7.97 -12.14 -9.65
N ASP A 53 6.70 -11.77 -9.82
CA ASP A 53 6.31 -10.54 -10.50
C ASP A 53 6.22 -9.37 -9.48
N ARG A 54 6.07 -9.67 -8.19
CA ARG A 54 5.92 -8.69 -7.10
C ARG A 54 7.11 -7.73 -6.92
N PRO A 55 8.39 -8.15 -6.98
CA PRO A 55 9.51 -7.20 -6.83
C PRO A 55 9.42 -6.04 -7.84
N SER A 56 9.29 -6.37 -9.13
CA SER A 56 9.17 -5.37 -10.20
C SER A 56 7.92 -4.51 -10.05
N PHE A 57 6.80 -5.11 -9.61
CA PHE A 57 5.57 -4.37 -9.34
C PHE A 57 5.75 -3.31 -8.24
N PHE A 58 6.34 -3.67 -7.09
CA PHE A 58 6.54 -2.71 -5.99
C PHE A 58 7.58 -1.64 -6.31
N ASP A 59 8.60 -1.95 -7.12
CA ASP A 59 9.59 -0.96 -7.57
C ASP A 59 8.99 0.14 -8.45
N GLN A 60 7.88 -0.15 -9.13
CA GLN A 60 7.21 0.79 -10.04
C GLN A 60 6.16 1.68 -9.35
N LEU A 61 5.85 1.43 -8.07
CA LEU A 61 4.88 2.26 -7.36
C LEU A 61 5.42 3.69 -7.17
N PRO A 62 4.56 4.72 -7.18
CA PRO A 62 4.99 6.11 -6.99
C PRO A 62 5.65 6.30 -5.62
N ARG A 63 6.75 7.08 -5.60
CA ARG A 63 7.54 7.39 -4.39
C ARG A 63 7.59 8.88 -4.03
N TYR A 64 7.27 9.74 -4.98
CA TYR A 64 7.37 11.19 -4.81
C TYR A 64 5.96 11.81 -4.89
N LEU A 65 5.41 12.11 -3.72
CA LEU A 65 4.15 12.84 -3.50
C LEU A 65 4.42 13.93 -2.45
N ASP A 66 3.40 14.70 -2.08
CA ASP A 66 3.59 15.80 -1.13
C ASP A 66 4.04 15.29 0.26
N GLU A 67 5.22 15.72 0.71
CA GLU A 67 5.88 15.24 1.95
C GLU A 67 5.06 15.43 3.23
N ASN A 68 4.17 16.43 3.26
CA ASN A 68 3.34 16.73 4.44
C ASN A 68 1.94 16.13 4.34
N ALA A 69 1.65 15.30 3.33
CA ALA A 69 0.35 14.65 3.21
C ALA A 69 0.24 13.43 4.12
N TRP A 70 -0.98 13.05 4.47
CA TRP A 70 -1.23 11.76 5.11
C TRP A 70 -1.34 10.67 4.06
N HIS A 71 -0.65 9.57 4.26
CA HIS A 71 -0.71 8.45 3.35
C HIS A 71 -1.43 7.28 4.04
N ILE A 72 -2.32 6.62 3.30
CA ILE A 72 -2.95 5.37 3.70
C ILE A 72 -2.70 4.36 2.60
N SER A 73 -2.12 3.22 2.94
CA SER A 73 -1.96 2.10 2.00
C SER A 73 -2.82 0.92 2.44
N MET A 74 -3.52 0.30 1.49
CA MET A 74 -4.41 -0.81 1.76
C MET A 74 -4.58 -1.72 0.55
N GLY A 75 -5.09 -2.93 0.79
CA GLY A 75 -5.42 -3.90 -0.24
C GLY A 75 -4.74 -5.23 0.02
N ASP A 76 -4.45 -5.96 -1.06
CA ASP A 76 -3.83 -7.28 -1.01
C ASP A 76 -2.43 -7.21 -1.62
N PHE A 77 -1.42 -7.18 -0.74
CA PHE A 77 -0.01 -7.18 -1.11
C PHE A 77 0.49 -8.57 -1.55
N ASN A 78 -0.33 -9.61 -1.41
CA ASN A 78 -0.03 -11.00 -1.74
C ASN A 78 1.26 -11.52 -1.09
N LEU A 79 1.74 -10.92 0.00
CA LEU A 79 2.99 -11.26 0.68
C LEU A 79 2.87 -11.10 2.19
N THR A 80 3.86 -11.62 2.92
CA THR A 80 3.95 -11.50 4.38
C THR A 80 5.10 -10.59 4.79
N LEU A 81 4.87 -9.71 5.77
CA LEU A 81 5.89 -8.80 6.29
C LEU A 81 6.76 -9.48 7.37
N HIS A 82 6.21 -10.45 8.09
CA HIS A 82 6.88 -11.22 9.13
C HIS A 82 6.68 -12.72 8.92
N ALA A 83 7.72 -13.39 8.41
CA ALA A 83 7.68 -14.82 8.07
C ALA A 83 7.32 -15.76 9.23
N GLY A 84 7.53 -15.34 10.48
CA GLY A 84 7.24 -16.14 11.67
C GLY A 84 5.89 -15.83 12.34
N LEU A 85 5.22 -14.75 11.93
CA LEU A 85 3.98 -14.28 12.56
C LEU A 85 2.81 -14.29 11.56
N ASP A 86 3.08 -13.90 10.31
CA ASP A 86 2.02 -13.70 9.29
C ASP A 86 1.77 -14.95 8.44
N GLN A 87 2.46 -16.07 8.71
CA GLN A 87 2.26 -17.33 7.99
C GLN A 87 2.50 -18.54 8.88
N GLN A 88 1.74 -19.61 8.62
CA GLN A 88 1.87 -20.87 9.34
C GLN A 88 3.18 -21.60 9.02
N ASN A 89 3.65 -21.53 7.78
CA ASN A 89 4.89 -22.19 7.34
C ASN A 89 5.99 -21.17 7.07
N ALA A 90 6.86 -20.95 8.05
CA ALA A 90 7.98 -20.02 7.94
C ALA A 90 8.98 -20.34 6.81
N PHE A 91 8.99 -21.58 6.30
CA PHE A 91 9.86 -22.00 5.18
C PHE A 91 9.28 -21.66 3.80
N GLN A 92 8.03 -21.18 3.72
CA GLN A 92 7.41 -20.77 2.47
C GLN A 92 8.03 -19.47 1.94
N ARG A 93 9.11 -19.58 1.16
CA ARG A 93 9.82 -18.40 0.61
C ARG A 93 9.00 -17.62 -0.42
N ALA A 94 8.04 -18.27 -1.07
CA ALA A 94 7.19 -17.63 -2.06
C ALA A 94 6.40 -16.47 -1.45
N SER A 95 5.99 -16.49 -0.18
CA SER A 95 5.27 -15.39 0.45
C SER A 95 6.15 -14.17 0.77
N LEU A 96 7.47 -14.28 0.61
CA LEU A 96 8.44 -13.24 0.96
C LEU A 96 9.05 -12.52 -0.25
N GLN A 97 8.86 -13.03 -1.48
CA GLN A 97 9.37 -12.33 -2.65
C GLN A 97 8.68 -10.95 -2.84
N GLY A 98 9.47 -9.93 -3.13
CA GLY A 98 8.99 -8.54 -3.21
C GLY A 98 8.92 -7.82 -1.87
N ARG A 99 9.16 -8.50 -0.75
CA ARG A 99 9.09 -7.91 0.60
C ARG A 99 10.07 -6.76 0.79
N ALA A 100 11.29 -6.87 0.25
CA ALA A 100 12.27 -5.80 0.35
C ALA A 100 11.79 -4.53 -0.38
N GLN A 101 11.31 -4.69 -1.62
CA GLN A 101 10.78 -3.59 -2.43
C GLN A 101 9.54 -2.94 -1.80
N LEU A 102 8.66 -3.75 -1.21
CA LEU A 102 7.51 -3.23 -0.47
C LEU A 102 7.96 -2.45 0.77
N LEU A 103 8.91 -2.96 1.57
CA LEU A 103 9.43 -2.26 2.74
C LEU A 103 10.14 -0.96 2.37
N ASP A 104 10.92 -0.98 1.29
CA ASP A 104 11.59 0.22 0.78
C ASP A 104 10.55 1.25 0.29
N TRP A 105 9.47 0.81 -0.36
CA TRP A 105 8.35 1.69 -0.72
C TRP A 105 7.60 2.23 0.51
N MET A 106 7.42 1.38 1.53
CA MET A 106 6.79 1.81 2.78
C MET A 106 7.60 2.84 3.53
N HIS A 107 8.93 2.72 3.48
CA HIS A 107 9.84 3.66 4.12
C HIS A 107 9.73 5.08 3.55
N GLU A 108 9.51 5.24 2.23
CA GLU A 108 9.37 6.57 1.60
C GLU A 108 8.20 7.39 2.16
N PHE A 109 7.13 6.73 2.60
CA PHE A 109 5.93 7.37 3.16
C PHE A 109 5.80 7.18 4.68
N GLU A 110 6.85 6.67 5.32
CA GLU A 110 6.85 6.33 6.76
C GLU A 110 5.66 5.44 7.16
N PHE A 111 5.24 4.52 6.28
CA PHE A 111 4.12 3.64 6.56
C PHE A 111 4.41 2.72 7.74
N VAL A 112 3.39 2.55 8.57
CA VAL A 112 3.37 1.59 9.66
C VAL A 112 2.27 0.57 9.40
N ASP A 113 2.58 -0.71 9.61
CA ASP A 113 1.57 -1.76 9.64
C ASP A 113 0.68 -1.57 10.89
N SER A 114 -0.55 -1.11 10.66
CA SER A 114 -1.51 -0.81 11.73
C SER A 114 -1.90 -2.05 12.53
N TRP A 115 -1.95 -3.23 11.92
CA TRP A 115 -2.23 -4.46 12.64
C TRP A 115 -1.07 -4.81 13.57
N ARG A 116 0.17 -4.77 13.05
CA ARG A 116 1.36 -5.10 13.82
C ARG A 116 1.65 -4.09 14.94
N LEU A 117 1.24 -2.83 14.78
CA LEU A 117 1.27 -1.81 15.85
C LEU A 117 0.42 -2.22 17.05
N HIS A 118 -0.80 -2.75 16.80
CA HIS A 118 -1.74 -3.14 17.86
C HIS A 118 -1.54 -4.57 18.36
N HIS A 119 -0.96 -5.44 17.53
CA HIS A 119 -0.75 -6.86 17.80
C HIS A 119 0.69 -7.28 17.44
N PRO A 120 1.71 -6.80 18.18
CA PRO A 120 3.12 -6.97 17.81
C PRO A 120 3.59 -8.42 17.77
N GLU A 121 3.01 -9.30 18.60
CA GLU A 121 3.50 -10.68 18.81
C GLU A 121 2.56 -11.78 18.29
N ILE A 122 1.43 -11.41 17.68
CA ILE A 122 0.40 -12.35 17.21
C ILE A 122 0.60 -12.72 15.75
#